data_AF-A0A6I3QS75-F1
#
_entry.id   AF-A0A6I3QS75-F1
#
_cell.length_a   1.000
_cell.length_b   1.000
_cell.length_c   1.000
_cell.angle_alpha   90.00
_cell.angle_beta   90.00
_cell.angle_gamma   90.00
#
_symmetry.space_group_name_H-M   'P 1'
#
loop_
_entity.id
_entity.type
_entity.pdbx_description
1 polymer ?
#
loop_
_entity_poly.entity_id
_entity_poly.type
_entity_poly.pdbx_seq_one_letter_code
_entity_poly.pdbx_strand_id
1 'polypeptide(L)'
;MKHIAQILSFSLALILAITFTTPVFADTNPPEDTAHAYHFRTAKEYDAPRYVLNCHTNGAVVSGTKVSLWQATGDISQEWYVDWTSYGQYNRTAVLRSNQNKSLALNANRSAVGTICDMLPSNGNIYNDYNVTLEGDHSVSPTQVKLRLPARYNHTSPVFVTTHGIGNYCTWNYTGVNQTWYMADGPSKQK
;
A
#
# COMPACT_ATOMS: atom_id res chain seq x y z
N MET A 1 -60.57 -23.52 2.77
CA MET A 1 -59.17 -23.68 3.24
C MET A 1 -58.16 -23.94 2.12
N LYS A 2 -58.45 -24.73 1.07
CA LYS A 2 -57.48 -25.03 -0.01
C LYS A 2 -57.04 -23.82 -0.86
N HIS A 3 -57.92 -22.84 -1.09
CA HIS A 3 -57.60 -21.66 -1.94
C HIS A 3 -56.69 -20.61 -1.25
N ILE A 4 -56.73 -20.49 0.07
CA ILE A 4 -55.90 -19.55 0.84
C ILE A 4 -54.43 -20.00 0.84
N ALA A 5 -54.20 -21.32 0.93
CA ALA A 5 -52.85 -21.89 0.87
C ALA A 5 -52.20 -21.71 -0.52
N GLN A 6 -52.97 -21.78 -1.61
CA GLN A 6 -52.43 -21.60 -2.96
C GLN A 6 -52.03 -20.14 -3.24
N ILE A 7 -52.79 -19.16 -2.74
CA ILE A 7 -52.46 -17.74 -2.91
C ILE A 7 -51.19 -17.38 -2.13
N LEU A 8 -51.04 -17.87 -0.90
CA LEU A 8 -49.83 -17.65 -0.10
C LEU A 8 -48.58 -18.26 -0.72
N SER A 9 -48.68 -19.46 -1.32
CA SER A 9 -47.56 -20.10 -2.03
C SER A 9 -47.14 -19.34 -3.29
N PHE A 10 -48.11 -18.75 -4.02
CA PHE A 10 -47.81 -17.96 -5.22
C PHE A 10 -47.16 -16.61 -4.86
N SER A 11 -47.58 -15.97 -3.77
CA SER A 11 -46.99 -14.72 -3.29
C SER A 11 -45.56 -14.91 -2.77
N LEU A 12 -45.25 -16.03 -2.11
CA LEU A 12 -43.90 -16.32 -1.64
C LEU A 12 -42.93 -16.61 -2.80
N ALA A 13 -43.40 -17.30 -3.85
CA ALA A 13 -42.60 -17.57 -5.05
C ALA A 13 -42.28 -16.28 -5.84
N LEU A 14 -43.22 -15.33 -5.89
CA LEU A 14 -43.02 -14.04 -6.57
C LEU A 14 -42.01 -13.15 -5.82
N ILE A 15 -42.00 -13.19 -4.49
CA ILE A 15 -41.03 -12.44 -3.67
C ILE A 15 -39.62 -13.03 -3.82
N LEU A 16 -39.47 -14.36 -3.86
CA LEU A 16 -38.19 -14.99 -4.16
C LEU A 16 -37.68 -14.63 -5.57
N ALA A 17 -38.56 -14.59 -6.57
CA ALA A 17 -38.17 -14.28 -7.95
C ALA A 17 -37.65 -12.84 -8.12
N ILE A 18 -38.17 -11.88 -7.35
CA ILE A 18 -37.73 -10.47 -7.40
C ILE A 18 -36.39 -10.26 -6.67
N THR A 19 -36.05 -11.10 -5.68
CA THR A 19 -34.76 -10.98 -4.97
C THR A 19 -33.54 -11.43 -5.77
N PHE A 20 -33.72 -12.13 -6.90
CA PHE A 20 -32.61 -12.62 -7.73
C PHE A 20 -32.37 -11.84 -9.03
N THR A 21 -33.09 -10.73 -9.27
CA THR A 21 -32.97 -9.98 -10.54
C THR A 21 -32.29 -8.63 -10.40
N THR A 22 -31.52 -8.35 -9.35
CA THR A 22 -30.56 -7.24 -9.47
C THR A 22 -29.49 -7.68 -10.46
N PRO A 23 -29.37 -7.05 -11.64
CA PRO A 23 -28.17 -7.25 -12.44
C PRO A 23 -27.00 -6.74 -11.60
N VAL A 24 -26.22 -7.66 -11.05
CA VAL A 24 -24.84 -7.35 -10.67
C VAL A 24 -24.17 -7.06 -12.01
N PHE A 25 -24.11 -5.76 -12.36
CA PHE A 25 -23.13 -5.34 -13.34
C PHE A 25 -21.80 -5.85 -12.80
N ALA A 26 -21.19 -6.80 -13.51
CA ALA A 26 -19.82 -7.15 -13.26
C ALA A 26 -19.04 -5.85 -13.27
N ASP A 27 -18.53 -5.45 -12.11
CA ASP A 27 -17.53 -4.41 -12.06
C ASP A 27 -16.40 -4.88 -12.98
N THR A 28 -16.18 -4.15 -14.07
CA THR A 28 -15.11 -4.44 -15.03
C THR A 28 -13.74 -4.14 -14.44
N ASN A 29 -13.68 -3.60 -13.23
CA ASN A 29 -12.44 -3.58 -12.47
C ASN A 29 -12.05 -5.02 -12.14
N PRO A 30 -10.80 -5.43 -12.43
CA PRO A 30 -10.32 -6.73 -11.99
C PRO A 30 -10.56 -6.87 -10.48
N PRO A 31 -10.93 -8.07 -9.99
CA PRO A 31 -11.21 -8.28 -8.57
C PRO A 31 -10.07 -7.73 -7.73
N GLU A 32 -10.43 -6.98 -6.68
CA GLU A 32 -9.52 -6.36 -5.72
C GLU A 32 -8.41 -7.32 -5.25
N ASP A 33 -7.16 -7.03 -5.61
CA ASP A 33 -5.95 -7.60 -5.00
C ASP A 33 -5.71 -6.92 -3.63
N THR A 34 -6.73 -6.79 -2.78
CA THR A 34 -6.64 -6.01 -1.51
C THR A 34 -5.99 -6.76 -0.35
N ALA A 35 -5.49 -7.97 -0.58
CA ALA A 35 -4.95 -8.85 0.46
C ALA A 35 -3.44 -9.14 0.35
N HIS A 36 -2.69 -8.42 -0.50
CA HIS A 36 -1.34 -8.86 -0.86
C HIS A 36 -0.23 -7.98 -0.30
N ALA A 37 0.81 -8.63 0.19
CA ALA A 37 2.03 -7.98 0.64
C ALA A 37 2.90 -7.66 -0.57
N TYR A 38 3.49 -6.46 -0.57
CA TYR A 38 4.43 -6.00 -1.58
C TYR A 38 5.83 -5.81 -1.00
N HIS A 39 6.83 -5.97 -1.86
CA HIS A 39 8.19 -5.50 -1.63
C HIS A 39 8.46 -4.27 -2.50
N PHE A 40 9.08 -3.26 -1.92
CA PHE A 40 9.69 -2.16 -2.66
C PHE A 40 11.18 -2.42 -2.78
N ARG A 41 11.64 -2.84 -3.96
CA ARG A 41 13.03 -3.22 -4.21
C ARG A 41 13.77 -2.20 -5.06
N THR A 42 15.09 -2.13 -4.96
CA THR A 42 15.93 -1.19 -5.74
C THR A 42 16.27 -1.69 -7.15
N ALA A 43 15.93 -2.93 -7.50
CA ALA A 43 16.25 -3.52 -8.80
C ALA A 43 15.02 -4.18 -9.45
N LYS A 44 14.87 -4.04 -10.77
CA LYS A 44 13.77 -4.65 -11.53
C LYS A 44 13.93 -6.17 -11.63
N GLU A 45 15.14 -6.65 -11.88
CA GLU A 45 15.39 -8.05 -12.21
C GLU A 45 15.41 -8.95 -10.97
N TYR A 46 15.00 -10.21 -11.17
CA TYR A 46 14.97 -11.21 -10.09
C TYR A 46 16.36 -11.62 -9.61
N ASP A 47 17.35 -11.61 -10.51
CA ASP A 47 18.70 -12.12 -10.25
C ASP A 47 19.68 -11.06 -9.70
N ALA A 48 19.22 -9.81 -9.58
CA ALA A 48 20.01 -8.72 -9.00
C ALA A 48 19.99 -8.77 -7.46
N PRO A 49 21.03 -8.26 -6.75
CA PRO A 49 20.98 -8.06 -5.31
C PRO A 49 19.74 -7.25 -4.93
N ARG A 50 18.82 -7.88 -4.21
CA ARG A 50 17.56 -7.23 -3.81
C ARG A 50 17.81 -6.48 -2.51
N TYR A 51 17.97 -5.17 -2.60
CA TYR A 51 17.78 -4.32 -1.45
C TYR A 51 16.34 -3.84 -1.42
N VAL A 52 15.72 -3.90 -0.25
CA VAL A 52 14.29 -3.66 -0.04
C VAL A 52 14.06 -2.63 1.04
N LEU A 53 12.95 -1.92 0.92
CA LEU A 53 12.43 -1.05 1.96
C LEU A 53 12.02 -1.90 3.17
N ASN A 54 12.56 -1.58 4.33
CA ASN A 54 12.49 -2.42 5.51
C ASN A 54 12.08 -1.60 6.74
N CYS A 55 11.14 -2.11 7.54
CA CYS A 55 10.96 -1.61 8.90
C CYS A 55 12.15 -2.10 9.74
N HIS A 56 13.02 -1.20 10.20
CA HIS A 56 14.27 -1.51 10.87
C HIS A 56 14.03 -2.06 12.29
N THR A 57 13.78 -3.38 12.37
CA THR A 57 13.53 -4.11 13.61
C THR A 57 13.90 -5.58 13.45
N ASN A 58 14.22 -6.23 14.56
CA ASN A 58 14.33 -7.69 14.66
C ASN A 58 13.12 -8.30 15.40
N GLY A 59 12.10 -7.49 15.71
CA GLY A 59 10.91 -7.88 16.46
C GLY A 59 9.64 -7.32 15.82
N ALA A 60 8.68 -6.91 16.64
CA ALA A 60 7.46 -6.28 16.15
C ALA A 60 7.72 -4.86 15.60
N VAL A 61 7.04 -4.49 14.52
CA VAL A 61 6.92 -3.09 14.09
C VAL A 61 6.00 -2.34 15.04
N VAL A 62 6.55 -1.32 15.69
CA VAL A 62 5.87 -0.45 16.66
C VAL A 62 5.93 1.00 16.20
N SER A 63 5.13 1.88 16.84
CA SER A 63 5.19 3.30 16.52
C SER A 63 6.60 3.85 16.75
N GLY A 64 7.11 4.60 15.78
CA GLY A 64 8.45 5.16 15.77
C GLY A 64 9.52 4.22 15.19
N THR A 65 9.19 2.97 14.81
CA THR A 65 10.12 2.09 14.07
C THR A 65 10.61 2.80 12.82
N LYS A 66 11.94 2.88 12.66
CA LYS A 66 12.57 3.57 11.53
C LYS A 66 12.51 2.71 10.28
N VAL A 67 12.51 3.34 9.12
CA VAL A 67 12.55 2.65 7.83
C VAL A 67 13.97 2.71 7.30
N SER A 68 14.48 1.59 6.79
CA SER A 68 15.85 1.45 6.27
C SER A 68 15.85 0.78 4.90
N LEU A 69 16.98 0.88 4.20
CA LEU A 69 17.29 -0.04 3.11
C LEU A 69 17.99 -1.28 3.68
N TRP A 70 17.52 -2.48 3.34
CA TRP A 70 18.12 -3.71 3.83
C TRP A 70 18.24 -4.78 2.75
N GLN A 71 19.10 -5.77 2.95
CA GLN A 71 19.16 -6.95 2.08
C GLN A 71 17.84 -7.74 2.20
N ALA A 72 17.26 -8.15 1.07
CA ALA A 72 16.05 -8.96 1.09
C ALA A 72 16.33 -10.31 1.76
N THR A 73 15.58 -10.58 2.82
CA THR A 73 15.60 -11.85 3.57
C THR A 73 14.25 -12.57 3.49
N GLY A 74 13.20 -11.86 3.05
CA GLY A 74 11.83 -12.35 3.10
C GLY A 74 11.20 -12.27 4.49
N ASP A 75 11.81 -11.51 5.39
CA ASP A 75 11.22 -11.21 6.70
C ASP A 75 9.98 -10.31 6.55
N ILE A 76 8.97 -10.50 7.40
CA ILE A 76 7.71 -9.76 7.35
C ILE A 76 7.87 -8.25 7.56
N SER A 77 8.98 -7.80 8.16
CA SER A 77 9.35 -6.37 8.27
C SER A 77 9.66 -5.71 6.92
N GLN A 78 9.88 -6.52 5.87
CA GLN A 78 10.14 -6.09 4.48
C GLN A 78 8.87 -6.06 3.63
N GLU A 79 7.77 -6.55 4.18
CA GLU A 79 6.48 -6.67 3.51
C GLU A 79 5.57 -5.48 3.83
N TRP A 80 4.99 -4.91 2.77
CA TRP A 80 4.18 -3.71 2.82
C TRP A 80 2.76 -4.01 2.38
N TYR A 81 1.80 -3.59 3.18
CA TYR A 81 0.40 -3.56 2.78
C TYR A 81 0.11 -2.20 2.14
N VAL A 82 -0.28 -2.22 0.86
CA VAL A 82 -0.57 -1.01 0.08
C VAL A 82 -2.08 -0.77 0.10
N ASP A 83 -2.51 0.15 0.97
CA ASP A 83 -3.90 0.54 1.15
C ASP A 83 -4.25 1.66 0.17
N TRP A 84 -4.78 1.30 -1.01
CA TRP A 84 -5.03 2.23 -2.10
C TRP A 84 -6.13 3.25 -1.75
N THR A 85 -5.79 4.54 -1.81
CA THR A 85 -6.72 5.65 -1.53
C THR A 85 -7.13 6.41 -2.78
N SER A 86 -6.38 6.27 -3.88
CA SER A 86 -6.79 6.76 -5.19
C SER A 86 -6.26 5.86 -6.31
N TYR A 87 -7.03 5.74 -7.38
CA TYR A 87 -6.70 4.93 -8.55
C TYR A 87 -6.35 5.81 -9.76
N GLY A 88 -5.38 5.38 -10.55
CA GLY A 88 -4.87 6.07 -11.73
C GLY A 88 -3.78 5.25 -12.42
N GLN A 89 -3.56 5.42 -13.73
CA GLN A 89 -2.55 4.64 -14.45
C GLN A 89 -1.12 4.98 -14.00
N TYR A 90 -0.83 6.28 -13.85
CA TYR A 90 0.53 6.78 -13.60
C TYR A 90 0.77 7.31 -12.17
N ASN A 91 -0.30 7.69 -11.48
CA ASN A 91 -0.24 8.28 -10.14
C ASN A 91 -1.34 7.67 -9.29
N ARG A 92 -0.97 6.71 -8.45
CA ARG A 92 -1.86 6.11 -7.46
C ARG A 92 -1.44 6.58 -6.08
N THR A 93 -2.39 6.96 -5.24
CA THR A 93 -2.11 7.31 -3.84
C THR A 93 -2.50 6.14 -2.97
N ALA A 94 -1.66 5.85 -1.98
CA ALA A 94 -1.90 4.79 -1.03
C ALA A 94 -1.35 5.17 0.35
N VAL A 95 -1.85 4.48 1.37
CA VAL A 95 -1.20 4.41 2.67
C VAL A 95 -0.31 3.17 2.67
N LEU A 96 1.01 3.38 2.77
CA LEU A 96 1.97 2.28 2.88
C LEU A 96 2.06 1.82 4.32
N ARG A 97 1.44 0.68 4.62
CA ARG A 97 1.38 0.11 5.97
C ARG A 97 2.37 -1.05 6.11
N SER A 98 2.85 -1.30 7.32
CA SER A 98 3.57 -2.55 7.59
C SER A 98 2.62 -3.73 7.43
N ASN A 99 3.03 -4.79 6.73
CA ASN A 99 2.22 -6.01 6.66
C ASN A 99 2.14 -6.73 8.02
N GLN A 100 3.17 -6.59 8.86
CA GLN A 100 3.20 -7.12 10.23
C GLN A 100 2.26 -6.34 11.17
N ASN A 101 2.13 -5.02 11.00
CA ASN A 101 1.26 -4.17 11.80
C ASN A 101 0.58 -3.08 10.96
N LYS A 102 -0.62 -3.39 10.48
CA LYS A 102 -1.39 -2.51 9.56
C LYS A 102 -1.94 -1.24 10.22
N SER A 103 -1.84 -1.10 11.55
CA SER A 103 -2.21 0.14 12.24
C SER A 103 -1.18 1.27 12.03
N LEU A 104 0.02 0.93 11.56
CA LEU A 104 1.13 1.84 11.35
C LEU A 104 1.39 2.04 9.86
N ALA A 105 1.63 3.30 9.48
CA ALA A 105 1.92 3.71 8.12
C ALA A 105 3.28 4.41 8.04
N LEU A 106 3.93 4.31 6.88
CA LEU A 106 5.05 5.18 6.51
C LEU A 106 4.56 6.62 6.57
N ASN A 107 5.20 7.42 7.40
CA ASN A 107 4.72 8.75 7.72
C ASN A 107 5.87 9.77 7.64
N ALA A 108 5.53 11.01 7.35
CA ALA A 108 6.46 12.12 7.51
C ALA A 108 6.24 12.90 8.80
N ASN A 109 5.12 12.79 9.51
CA ASN A 109 4.84 13.49 10.77
C ASN A 109 5.19 14.98 10.72
N ARG A 110 4.71 15.67 9.69
CA ARG A 110 5.07 17.08 9.43
C ARG A 110 6.57 17.33 9.36
N SER A 111 7.42 16.34 9.10
CA SER A 111 8.85 16.51 9.26
C SER A 111 9.46 17.44 8.21
N ALA A 112 10.59 18.03 8.57
CA ALA A 112 11.41 18.80 7.64
C ALA A 112 12.15 17.89 6.66
N VAL A 113 12.73 18.47 5.62
CA VAL A 113 13.61 17.72 4.72
C VAL A 113 14.84 17.20 5.46
N GLY A 114 15.26 15.98 5.12
CA GLY A 114 16.39 15.26 5.73
C GLY A 114 16.02 14.42 6.95
N THR A 115 14.78 14.49 7.44
CA THR A 115 14.36 13.67 8.59
C THR A 115 14.16 12.21 8.20
N ILE A 116 14.40 11.33 9.17
CA ILE A 116 14.24 9.89 9.03
C ILE A 116 12.78 9.52 8.78
N CYS A 117 12.55 8.59 7.85
CA CYS A 117 11.27 7.95 7.63
C CYS A 117 10.94 6.98 8.77
N ASP A 118 9.73 7.06 9.31
CA ASP A 118 9.29 6.16 10.37
C ASP A 118 7.84 5.69 10.21
N MET A 119 7.52 4.65 10.99
CA MET A 119 6.22 4.02 11.05
C MET A 119 5.41 4.64 12.18
N LEU A 120 4.30 5.30 11.86
CA LEU A 120 3.46 5.96 12.86
C LEU A 120 1.98 5.62 12.66
N PRO A 121 1.14 5.75 13.70
CA PRO A 121 -0.30 5.59 13.56
C PRO A 121 -0.87 6.52 12.49
N SER A 122 -1.63 5.97 11.55
CA SER A 122 -2.39 6.77 10.58
C SER A 122 -3.73 7.24 11.15
N ASN A 123 -4.29 6.50 12.10
CA ASN A 123 -5.56 6.85 12.72
C ASN A 123 -5.41 8.11 13.59
N GLY A 124 -6.31 9.08 13.43
CA GLY A 124 -6.26 10.35 14.15
C GLY A 124 -5.24 11.36 13.64
N ASN A 125 -4.41 11.01 12.64
CA ASN A 125 -3.50 11.97 12.01
C ASN A 125 -4.25 12.78 10.94
N ILE A 126 -4.84 13.90 11.37
CA ILE A 126 -5.64 14.81 10.54
C ILE A 126 -4.82 15.49 9.42
N TYR A 127 -3.49 15.45 9.50
CA TYR A 127 -2.61 16.09 8.53
C TYR A 127 -2.33 15.23 7.30
N ASN A 128 -2.67 13.93 7.36
CA ASN A 128 -2.58 13.02 6.23
C ASN A 128 -1.13 12.88 5.70
N ASP A 129 -0.15 12.95 6.61
CA ASP A 129 1.29 12.87 6.34
C ASP A 129 1.78 11.45 6.00
N TYR A 130 0.85 10.55 5.70
CA TYR A 130 1.06 9.13 5.37
C TYR A 130 0.48 8.72 4.01
N ASN A 131 -0.17 9.66 3.31
CA ASN A 131 -0.72 9.43 1.98
C ASN A 131 0.36 9.63 0.92
N VAL A 132 0.97 8.52 0.48
CA VAL A 132 2.09 8.48 -0.46
C VAL A 132 1.56 8.27 -1.87
N THR A 133 1.99 9.10 -2.81
CA THR A 133 1.83 8.86 -4.24
C THR A 133 2.91 7.88 -4.71
N LEU A 134 2.47 6.74 -5.24
CA LEU A 134 3.29 5.79 -5.98
C LEU A 134 3.32 6.24 -7.45
N GLU A 135 4.25 7.14 -7.75
CA GLU A 135 4.44 7.74 -9.09
C GLU A 135 5.15 6.73 -10.00
N GLY A 136 4.44 6.16 -10.98
CA GLY A 136 4.93 5.07 -11.81
C GLY A 136 3.84 4.46 -12.70
N ASP A 137 4.22 3.73 -13.74
CA ASP A 137 3.26 3.04 -14.61
C ASP A 137 2.86 1.68 -14.02
N HIS A 138 1.65 1.61 -13.44
CA HIS A 138 1.09 0.43 -12.77
C HIS A 138 0.50 -0.62 -13.74
N SER A 139 0.78 -0.52 -15.05
CA SER A 139 0.34 -1.52 -16.05
C SER A 139 1.21 -2.78 -16.08
N VAL A 140 2.40 -2.75 -15.47
CA VAL A 140 3.35 -3.86 -15.46
C VAL A 140 3.82 -4.19 -14.04
N SER A 141 4.11 -5.47 -13.81
CA SER A 141 4.74 -5.97 -12.57
C SER A 141 6.11 -6.58 -12.89
N PRO A 142 7.19 -6.22 -12.17
CA PRO A 142 7.26 -5.21 -11.11
C PRO A 142 7.00 -3.79 -11.63
N THR A 143 6.24 -3.02 -10.88
CA THR A 143 5.92 -1.62 -11.20
C THR A 143 7.08 -0.72 -10.78
N GLN A 144 7.68 0.00 -11.71
CA GLN A 144 8.66 1.03 -11.38
C GLN A 144 7.94 2.23 -10.75
N VAL A 145 8.25 2.58 -9.50
CA VAL A 145 7.60 3.66 -8.74
C VAL A 145 8.60 4.56 -8.03
N LYS A 146 8.19 5.80 -7.76
CA LYS A 146 8.79 6.66 -6.73
C LYS A 146 7.82 6.76 -5.55
N LEU A 147 8.36 6.69 -4.34
CA LEU A 147 7.59 6.85 -3.10
C LEU A 147 7.56 8.34 -2.74
N ARG A 148 6.53 9.04 -3.20
CA ARG A 148 6.40 10.49 -3.11
C ARG A 148 5.37 10.90 -2.08
N LEU A 149 5.76 11.70 -1.10
CA LEU A 149 4.81 12.45 -0.29
C LEU A 149 4.54 13.81 -0.95
N PRO A 150 3.28 14.18 -1.26
CA PRO A 150 2.96 15.50 -1.81
C PRO A 150 3.38 16.63 -0.86
N ALA A 151 3.52 17.86 -1.36
CA ALA A 151 3.89 19.00 -0.51
C ALA A 151 2.98 19.14 0.73
N ARG A 152 3.59 19.46 1.88
CA ARG A 152 2.93 19.64 3.18
C ARG A 152 3.63 20.77 3.94
N TYR A 153 3.24 20.98 5.18
CA TYR A 153 3.60 22.13 6.00
C TYR A 153 5.09 22.48 6.06
N ASN A 154 5.96 21.53 6.41
CA ASN A 154 7.40 21.80 6.53
C ASN A 154 8.17 21.58 5.22
N HIS A 155 7.48 21.30 4.11
CA HIS A 155 8.10 21.16 2.81
C HIS A 155 7.19 21.67 1.67
N THR A 156 7.57 22.80 1.07
CA THR A 156 6.78 23.50 0.02
C THR A 156 6.75 22.77 -1.32
N SER A 157 7.55 21.71 -1.46
CA SER A 157 7.59 20.82 -2.60
C SER A 157 7.40 19.37 -2.15
N PRO A 158 7.01 18.45 -3.05
CA PRO A 158 6.98 17.04 -2.74
C PRO A 158 8.33 16.52 -2.26
N VAL A 159 8.29 15.54 -1.36
CA VAL A 159 9.48 14.85 -0.85
C VAL A 159 9.39 13.37 -1.17
N PHE A 160 10.54 12.72 -1.26
CA PHE A 160 10.66 11.32 -1.65
C PHE A 160 11.43 10.53 -0.60
N VAL A 161 11.11 9.25 -0.46
CA VAL A 161 11.92 8.32 0.32
C VAL A 161 13.29 8.16 -0.37
N THR A 162 14.34 8.60 0.32
CA THR A 162 15.74 8.50 -0.12
C THR A 162 16.47 7.50 0.77
N THR A 163 17.28 6.61 0.19
CA THR A 163 18.18 5.73 0.96
C THR A 163 19.62 6.25 0.90
N HIS A 164 20.38 5.96 1.95
CA HIS A 164 21.78 6.34 2.10
C HIS A 164 22.71 5.11 2.08
N GLY A 165 22.26 4.03 1.44
CA GLY A 165 22.98 2.75 1.41
C GLY A 165 22.38 1.70 2.36
N ILE A 166 22.91 0.48 2.24
CA ILE A 166 22.40 -0.69 2.97
C ILE A 166 22.66 -0.51 4.46
N GLY A 167 21.64 -0.79 5.27
CA GLY A 167 21.70 -0.65 6.72
C GLY A 167 21.43 0.76 7.24
N ASN A 168 21.40 1.76 6.37
CA ASN A 168 21.10 3.13 6.75
C ASN A 168 19.59 3.41 6.70
N TYR A 169 19.16 4.33 7.56
CA TYR A 169 17.78 4.78 7.58
C TYR A 169 17.44 5.60 6.35
N CYS A 170 16.25 5.41 5.81
CA CYS A 170 15.72 6.25 4.76
C CYS A 170 15.30 7.61 5.33
N THR A 171 15.32 8.64 4.50
CA THR A 171 14.91 10.01 4.86
C THR A 171 14.00 10.63 3.81
N TRP A 172 13.25 11.66 4.17
CA TRP A 172 12.43 12.46 3.25
C TRP A 172 13.25 13.61 2.60
N ASN A 173 13.42 13.64 1.27
CA ASN A 173 14.14 14.72 0.57
C ASN A 173 13.44 15.28 -0.69
N TYR A 174 13.72 16.55 -1.03
CA TYR A 174 13.12 17.29 -2.16
C TYR A 174 13.46 16.72 -3.54
N THR A 175 14.62 16.10 -3.68
CA THR A 175 15.06 15.52 -4.93
C THR A 175 15.23 14.03 -4.71
N GLY A 176 14.43 13.23 -5.41
CA GLY A 176 14.75 11.84 -5.68
C GLY A 176 16.01 11.82 -6.54
N VAL A 177 17.18 11.94 -5.91
CA VAL A 177 18.45 11.67 -6.57
C VAL A 177 18.42 10.16 -6.87
N ASN A 178 17.90 9.81 -8.04
CA ASN A 178 17.82 8.48 -8.64
C ASN A 178 17.14 7.35 -7.84
N GLN A 179 16.39 7.62 -6.76
CA GLN A 179 15.78 6.53 -5.98
C GLN A 179 14.47 6.03 -6.61
N THR A 180 14.64 5.21 -7.62
CA THR A 180 13.60 4.37 -8.20
C THR A 180 13.39 3.13 -7.33
N TRP A 181 12.13 2.82 -7.07
CA TRP A 181 11.71 1.56 -6.47
C TRP A 181 11.01 0.71 -7.52
N TYR A 182 11.00 -0.59 -7.31
CA TYR A 182 10.17 -1.53 -8.05
C TYR A 182 9.23 -2.19 -7.04
N MET A 183 7.94 -1.90 -7.15
CA MET A 183 6.91 -2.55 -6.37
C MET A 183 6.65 -3.92 -7.00
N ALA A 184 6.87 -4.97 -6.24
CA ALA A 184 6.68 -6.35 -6.67
C ALA A 184 5.92 -7.11 -5.59
N ASP A 185 5.29 -8.22 -5.99
CA ASP A 185 4.68 -9.17 -5.06
C ASP A 185 5.69 -9.65 -4.02
N GLY A 186 5.27 -9.65 -2.75
CA GLY A 186 6.05 -10.14 -1.62
C GLY A 186 6.19 -11.67 -1.62
N PRO A 187 7.18 -12.24 -0.91
CA PRO A 187 7.39 -13.67 -0.77
C PRO A 187 6.17 -14.41 -0.22
N SER A 188 5.36 -13.76 0.63
CA SER A 188 4.11 -14.35 1.13
C SER A 188 3.12 -14.71 0.01
N LYS A 189 3.26 -14.16 -1.21
CA LYS A 189 2.45 -14.47 -2.41
C LYS A 189 3.06 -15.57 -3.28
N GLN A 190 4.30 -15.99 -3.04
CA GLN A 190 5.00 -17.02 -3.85
C GLN A 190 4.86 -18.44 -3.30
N LYS A 191 3.94 -18.67 -2.35
CA LYS A 191 3.65 -19.98 -1.75
C LYS A 191 2.34 -20.54 -2.26
#